data_AF-A0A412FHT4-F1
#
_entry.id   AF-A0A412FHT4-F1
#
_cell.length_a   1.000
_cell.length_b   1.000
_cell.length_c   1.000
_cell.angle_alpha   90.00
_cell.angle_beta   90.00
_cell.angle_gamma   90.00
#
_symmetry.space_group_name_H-M   'P 1'
#
loop_
_entity.id
_entity.type
_entity.pdbx_description
1 polymer ?
#
loop_
_entity_poly.entity_id
_entity_poly.type
_entity_poly.pdbx_seq_one_letter_code
_entity_poly.pdbx_strand_id
1 'polypeptide(L)'
;MDGVNRVWKVVQQYNGQSIIPIIILIGILFLVVREKQNTKYLIVYLGVLLLTFNEVTYYLIRKLGEGMTYYRFLWMIPMVIISAYVIMKLFEMIDSRKRKVFAAGICALCFAMTSGISMQQFFQFPENIYQMPQNTVDVCDIIEKDRQEKSPVTVLADNSIMYGIREYNANIQKVMEGDDGYLWNMLESNNCDVSGFLGKVIISQANIDYIVIPKGNNASAAMLMSAGSSYIGNSQDYAVYRTNYDVIAQTVYDKYYSGAFQSDISTYYDEDVDIPEVTDGGREYVYYPDNHVAFVDRETQEYTHYFQQNKEIQMVEENEYILCAVDDSKGTVSKDTLEKMQKITDSGKEIILFLKKPIYQENIQAENREEMLGENSNHTDAVTEAFIDLVKAENSHIAAVFSMGIGEYNKHMLNDKIWQCICGTEDNNQGTVIRIR
;
A
#
# COMPACT_ATOMS: atom_id res chain seq x y z
N MET A 1 4.77 -18.33 28.16
CA MET A 1 5.34 -17.05 28.62
C MET A 1 5.07 -16.95 30.10
N ASP A 2 6.12 -16.89 30.92
CA ASP A 2 6.00 -16.73 32.37
C ASP A 2 5.22 -15.46 32.72
N GLY A 3 4.37 -15.53 33.75
CA GLY A 3 3.49 -14.41 34.15
C GLY A 3 4.24 -13.10 34.40
N VAL A 4 5.49 -13.16 34.87
CA VAL A 4 6.35 -11.98 35.09
C VAL A 4 6.70 -11.27 33.78
N ASN A 5 7.05 -12.00 32.73
CA ASN A 5 7.35 -11.43 31.41
C ASN A 5 6.10 -10.82 30.76
N ARG A 6 4.91 -11.31 31.09
CA ARG A 6 3.64 -10.76 30.63
C ARG A 6 3.31 -9.42 31.31
N VAL A 7 3.41 -9.35 32.64
CA VAL A 7 3.17 -8.10 33.40
C VAL A 7 4.06 -6.98 32.89
N TRP A 8 5.34 -7.25 32.67
CA TRP A 8 6.28 -6.26 32.16
C TRP A 8 5.90 -5.76 30.75
N LYS A 9 5.51 -6.66 29.84
CA LYS A 9 5.05 -6.29 28.50
C LYS A 9 3.79 -5.43 28.52
N VAL A 10 2.81 -5.75 29.37
CA VAL A 10 1.57 -4.96 29.50
C VAL A 10 1.85 -3.55 30.02
N VAL A 11 2.76 -3.42 30.98
CA VAL A 11 3.20 -2.11 31.49
C VAL A 11 3.94 -1.30 30.42
N GLN A 12 4.82 -1.94 29.64
CA GLN A 12 5.52 -1.32 28.52
C GLN A 12 4.57 -0.89 27.40
N GLN A 13 3.56 -1.68 27.06
CA GLN A 13 2.53 -1.29 26.09
C GLN A 13 1.73 -0.08 26.54
N TYR A 14 1.45 0.02 27.85
CA TYR A 14 0.68 1.15 28.39
C TYR A 14 1.49 2.46 28.46
N ASN A 15 2.76 2.43 28.89
CA ASN A 15 3.53 3.65 29.17
C ASN A 15 4.75 3.86 28.25
N GLY A 16 4.96 2.98 27.26
CA GLY A 16 6.20 2.96 26.48
C GLY A 16 7.42 2.75 27.37
N GLN A 17 8.50 3.48 27.08
CA GLN A 17 9.73 3.48 27.88
C GLN A 17 9.72 4.50 29.05
N SER A 18 8.55 5.01 29.44
CA SER A 18 8.44 6.05 30.46
C SER A 18 8.70 5.55 31.89
N ILE A 19 9.42 6.34 32.68
CA ILE A 19 9.67 6.10 34.11
C ILE A 19 8.51 6.54 35.02
N ILE A 20 7.49 7.23 34.45
CA ILE A 20 6.35 7.77 35.18
C ILE A 20 5.65 6.73 36.07
N PRO A 21 5.41 5.47 35.65
CA PRO A 21 4.78 4.46 36.50
C PRO A 21 5.57 4.14 37.77
N ILE A 22 6.90 4.15 37.68
CA ILE A 22 7.79 3.89 38.83
C ILE A 22 7.68 5.04 39.83
N ILE A 23 7.69 6.29 39.35
CA ILE A 23 7.52 7.49 40.18
C ILE A 23 6.17 7.44 40.90
N ILE A 24 5.11 7.02 40.20
CA ILE A 24 3.77 6.90 40.77
C ILE A 24 3.69 5.77 41.79
N LEU A 25 4.30 4.61 41.52
CA LEU A 25 4.33 3.49 42.46
C LEU A 25 5.03 3.90 43.77
N ILE A 26 6.15 4.61 43.67
CA ILE A 26 6.87 5.18 44.83
C ILE A 26 5.98 6.19 45.56
N GLY A 27 5.28 7.06 44.83
CA GLY A 27 4.34 8.03 45.38
C GLY A 27 3.17 7.39 46.14
N ILE A 28 2.61 6.31 45.60
CA ILE A 28 1.57 5.52 46.26
C ILE A 28 2.12 4.88 47.54
N LEU A 29 3.28 4.20 47.46
CA LEU A 29 3.95 3.59 48.62
C LEU A 29 4.20 4.62 49.74
N PHE A 30 4.65 5.82 49.36
CA PHE A 30 4.83 6.93 50.28
C PHE A 30 3.53 7.32 51.00
N LEU A 31 2.43 7.47 50.25
CA LEU A 31 1.10 7.75 50.83
C LEU A 31 0.64 6.64 51.78
N VAL A 32 0.85 5.37 51.43
CA VAL A 32 0.46 4.19 52.23
C VAL A 32 1.14 4.21 53.61
N VAL A 33 2.44 4.49 53.64
CA VAL A 33 3.25 4.46 54.87
C VAL A 33 2.89 5.63 55.80
N ARG A 34 2.58 6.80 55.24
CA ARG A 34 2.31 8.05 55.98
C ARG A 34 0.86 8.21 56.40
N GLU A 35 -0.09 8.00 55.51
CA GLU A 35 -1.51 8.26 55.76
C GLU A 35 -2.26 6.97 56.11
N LYS A 36 -1.96 6.43 57.30
CA LYS A 36 -2.57 5.21 57.84
C LYS A 36 -4.11 5.27 58.03
N GLN A 37 -4.73 6.44 57.89
CA GLN A 37 -6.18 6.64 58.07
C GLN A 37 -7.02 6.46 56.79
N ASN A 38 -6.41 6.48 55.60
CA ASN A 38 -7.10 6.43 54.30
C ASN A 38 -7.00 5.07 53.59
N THR A 39 -6.87 3.99 54.38
CA THR A 39 -6.66 2.61 53.92
C THR A 39 -7.77 2.09 52.99
N LYS A 40 -8.97 2.68 53.03
CA LYS A 40 -10.09 2.30 52.16
C LYS A 40 -9.81 2.51 50.67
N TYR A 41 -9.16 3.62 50.29
CA TYR A 41 -8.78 3.88 48.91
C TYR A 41 -7.71 2.89 48.43
N LEU A 42 -6.78 2.55 49.32
CA LEU A 42 -5.74 1.54 49.11
C LEU A 42 -6.33 0.16 48.77
N ILE A 43 -7.42 -0.22 49.43
CA ILE A 43 -8.14 -1.47 49.15
C ILE A 43 -8.77 -1.45 47.76
N VAL A 44 -9.38 -0.33 47.36
CA VAL A 44 -9.92 -0.17 46.00
C VAL A 44 -8.80 -0.26 44.96
N TYR A 45 -7.67 0.40 45.19
CA TYR A 45 -6.50 0.33 44.30
C TYR A 45 -5.89 -1.06 44.23
N LEU A 46 -5.73 -1.75 45.35
CA LEU A 46 -5.30 -3.15 45.39
C LEU A 46 -6.29 -4.05 44.66
N GLY A 47 -7.60 -3.79 44.77
CA GLY A 47 -8.63 -4.48 44.02
C GLY A 47 -8.50 -4.28 42.51
N VAL A 48 -8.32 -3.04 42.04
CA VAL A 48 -8.11 -2.73 40.62
C VAL A 48 -6.80 -3.34 40.10
N LEU A 49 -5.71 -3.27 40.87
CA LEU A 49 -4.43 -3.89 40.52
C LEU A 49 -4.55 -5.41 40.46
N LEU A 50 -5.22 -6.04 41.43
CA LEU A 50 -5.48 -7.48 41.41
C LEU A 50 -6.33 -7.85 40.21
N LEU A 51 -7.41 -7.12 39.91
CA LEU A 51 -8.23 -7.38 38.72
C LEU A 51 -7.42 -7.24 37.43
N THR A 52 -6.55 -6.24 37.33
CA THR A 52 -5.80 -5.94 36.10
C THR A 52 -4.58 -6.86 35.91
N PHE A 53 -3.93 -7.29 36.98
CA PHE A 53 -2.76 -8.18 36.94
C PHE A 53 -3.09 -9.64 37.33
N ASN A 54 -4.33 -10.08 37.09
CA ASN A 54 -4.77 -11.45 37.33
C ASN A 54 -4.90 -12.24 36.02
N GLU A 55 -4.31 -13.44 36.01
CA GLU A 55 -4.27 -14.33 34.84
C GLU A 55 -5.66 -14.81 34.40
N VAL A 56 -6.61 -14.93 35.32
CA VAL A 56 -8.02 -15.27 35.02
C VAL A 56 -8.69 -14.12 34.27
N THR A 57 -8.49 -12.87 34.72
CA THR A 57 -9.02 -11.69 34.00
C THR A 57 -8.44 -11.63 32.60
N TYR A 58 -7.13 -11.81 32.45
CA TYR A 58 -6.47 -11.85 31.14
C TYR A 58 -7.04 -12.95 30.24
N TYR A 59 -7.24 -14.16 30.77
CA TYR A 59 -7.82 -15.26 30.01
C TYR A 59 -9.24 -14.94 29.53
N LEU A 60 -10.08 -14.35 30.40
CA LEU A 60 -11.44 -13.97 30.06
C LEU A 60 -11.47 -12.88 28.98
N ILE A 61 -10.68 -11.81 29.13
CA ILE A 61 -10.61 -10.73 28.14
C ILE A 61 -10.06 -11.22 26.80
N ARG A 62 -9.06 -12.11 26.82
CA ARG A 62 -8.56 -12.75 25.59
C ARG A 62 -9.65 -13.57 24.89
N LYS A 63 -10.48 -14.29 25.64
CA LYS A 63 -11.60 -15.05 25.08
C LYS A 63 -12.67 -14.14 24.46
N LEU A 64 -12.77 -12.89 24.93
CA LEU A 64 -13.63 -11.85 24.37
C LEU A 64 -13.00 -11.12 23.17
N GLY A 65 -11.81 -11.51 22.70
CA GLY A 65 -11.14 -10.92 21.54
C GLY A 65 -10.21 -9.74 21.85
N GLU A 66 -10.28 -9.17 23.05
CA GLU A 66 -9.55 -7.95 23.46
C GLU A 66 -8.17 -8.27 24.09
N GLY A 67 -7.52 -9.36 23.68
CA GLY A 67 -6.24 -9.79 24.25
C GLY A 67 -5.08 -8.84 23.93
N MET A 68 -5.09 -8.24 22.73
CA MET A 68 -4.04 -7.33 22.24
C MET A 68 -4.11 -5.93 22.89
N THR A 69 -5.29 -5.57 23.38
CA THR A 69 -5.65 -4.27 23.95
C THR A 69 -5.78 -4.35 25.47
N TYR A 70 -5.40 -5.47 26.09
CA TYR A 70 -5.51 -5.70 27.53
C TYR A 70 -4.83 -4.62 28.38
N TYR A 71 -3.77 -3.97 27.87
CA TYR A 71 -3.12 -2.85 28.54
C TYR A 71 -4.07 -1.66 28.81
N ARG A 72 -5.17 -1.50 28.05
CA ARG A 72 -6.19 -0.45 28.25
C ARG A 72 -6.88 -0.55 29.60
N PHE A 73 -6.92 -1.73 30.24
CA PHE A 73 -7.47 -1.86 31.59
C PHE A 73 -6.64 -1.12 32.64
N LEU A 74 -5.37 -0.79 32.36
CA LEU A 74 -4.56 0.09 33.21
C LEU A 74 -5.06 1.55 33.20
N TRP A 75 -5.91 1.95 32.25
CA TRP A 75 -6.61 3.25 32.25
C TRP A 75 -7.59 3.40 33.42
N MET A 76 -8.04 2.30 34.02
CA MET A 76 -8.85 2.35 35.24
C MET A 76 -8.07 2.89 36.43
N ILE A 77 -6.74 2.92 36.38
CA ILE A 77 -5.90 3.52 37.41
C ILE A 77 -5.81 5.02 37.10
N PRO A 78 -6.37 5.91 37.94
CA PRO A 78 -6.36 7.36 37.74
C PRO A 78 -4.98 7.96 38.06
N MET A 79 -3.96 7.53 37.30
CA MET A 79 -2.55 7.84 37.50
C MET A 79 -2.28 9.34 37.62
N VAL A 80 -2.95 10.16 36.80
CA VAL A 80 -2.80 11.63 36.80
C VAL A 80 -3.28 12.24 38.13
N ILE A 81 -4.45 11.83 38.60
CA ILE A 81 -5.05 12.36 39.85
C ILE A 81 -4.19 11.97 41.05
N ILE A 82 -3.72 10.72 41.09
CA ILE A 82 -2.84 10.23 42.15
C ILE A 82 -1.53 11.01 42.15
N SER A 83 -0.93 11.22 40.98
CA SER A 83 0.32 11.97 40.84
C SER A 83 0.18 13.40 41.36
N ALA A 84 -0.90 14.09 40.97
CA ALA A 84 -1.19 15.43 41.45
C ALA A 84 -1.34 15.48 42.98
N TYR A 85 -2.04 14.50 43.57
CA TYR A 85 -2.21 14.40 45.01
C TYR A 85 -0.90 14.13 45.76
N VAL A 86 -0.05 13.22 45.25
CA VAL A 86 1.28 12.95 45.81
C VAL A 86 2.13 14.21 45.80
N ILE A 87 2.18 14.92 44.66
CA ILE A 87 2.93 16.17 44.53
C ILE A 87 2.41 17.21 45.54
N MET A 88 1.09 17.39 45.62
CA MET A 88 0.47 18.30 46.60
C MET A 88 0.89 17.97 48.04
N LYS A 89 0.90 16.69 48.43
CA LYS A 89 1.34 16.26 49.76
C LYS A 89 2.82 16.51 50.02
N LEU A 90 3.67 16.33 49.02
CA LEU A 90 5.09 16.71 49.11
C LEU A 90 5.24 18.22 49.32
N PHE A 91 4.43 19.04 48.65
CA PHE A 91 4.40 20.49 48.87
C PHE A 91 3.97 20.88 50.30
N GLU A 92 2.99 20.19 50.89
CA GLU A 92 2.57 20.42 52.28
C GLU A 92 3.72 20.19 53.27
N MET A 93 4.56 19.18 53.02
CA MET A 93 5.66 18.78 53.89
C MET A 93 6.92 19.66 53.79
N ILE A 94 7.03 20.49 52.76
CA ILE A 94 8.19 21.34 52.54
C ILE A 94 7.95 22.72 53.18
N ASP A 95 8.95 23.22 53.90
CA ASP A 95 8.94 24.57 54.49
C ASP A 95 8.66 25.64 53.44
N SER A 96 7.93 26.69 53.83
CA SER A 96 7.47 27.75 52.92
C SER A 96 8.58 28.40 52.08
N ARG A 97 9.81 28.51 52.62
CA ARG A 97 10.97 29.06 51.91
C ARG A 97 11.51 28.14 50.80
N LYS A 98 11.36 26.82 50.94
CA LYS A 98 11.85 25.81 49.99
C LYS A 98 10.80 25.38 48.97
N ARG A 99 9.51 25.68 49.19
CA ARG A 99 8.41 25.36 48.26
C ARG A 99 8.62 25.93 46.85
N LYS A 100 9.12 27.17 46.74
CA LYS A 100 9.40 27.79 45.43
C LYS A 100 10.50 27.05 44.66
N VAL A 101 11.54 26.61 45.35
CA VAL A 101 12.63 25.82 44.75
C VAL A 101 12.14 24.45 44.31
N PHE A 102 11.30 23.80 45.13
CA PHE A 102 10.69 22.52 44.77
C PHE A 102 9.76 22.63 43.55
N ALA A 103 8.93 23.67 43.49
CA ALA A 103 8.10 23.96 42.31
C ALA A 103 8.93 24.17 41.05
N ALA A 104 9.97 25.01 41.13
CA ALA A 104 10.88 25.24 40.01
C ALA A 104 11.58 23.94 39.57
N GLY A 105 11.94 23.07 40.52
CA GLY A 105 12.53 21.75 40.23
C GLY A 105 11.57 20.81 39.49
N ILE A 106 10.29 20.76 39.88
CA ILE A 106 9.28 19.97 39.16
C ILE A 106 9.06 20.52 37.75
N CYS A 107 8.93 21.84 37.60
CA CYS A 107 8.81 22.45 36.28
C CYS A 107 10.02 22.15 35.40
N ALA A 108 11.23 22.30 35.92
CA ALA A 108 12.46 21.97 35.20
C ALA A 108 12.52 20.48 34.81
N LEU A 109 12.06 19.57 35.67
CA LEU A 109 11.97 18.15 35.36
C LEU A 109 10.97 17.87 34.24
N CYS A 110 9.79 18.49 34.27
CA CYS A 110 8.80 18.38 33.20
C CYS A 110 9.35 18.92 31.87
N PHE A 111 10.07 20.04 31.89
CA PHE A 111 10.76 20.58 30.71
C PHE A 111 11.88 19.66 30.21
N ALA A 112 12.71 19.10 31.09
CA ALA A 112 13.77 18.17 30.70
C ALA A 112 13.23 16.85 30.15
N MET A 113 12.08 16.39 30.63
CA MET A 113 11.39 15.20 30.10
C MET A 113 10.76 15.46 28.72
N THR A 114 10.50 16.71 28.36
CA THR A 114 9.88 17.11 27.09
C THR A 114 10.88 17.72 26.10
N SER A 115 12.11 18.05 26.53
CA SER A 115 13.12 18.74 25.72
C SER A 115 13.72 17.94 24.58
N GLY A 116 13.40 16.65 24.46
CA GLY A 116 13.75 15.82 23.30
C GLY A 116 12.72 15.89 22.15
N ILE A 117 11.59 16.54 22.37
CA ILE A 117 10.50 16.67 21.39
C ILE A 117 10.65 18.04 20.74
N SER A 118 10.82 18.07 19.42
CA SER A 118 11.03 19.33 18.71
C SER A 118 9.76 20.19 18.81
N MET A 119 9.90 21.51 18.96
CA MET A 119 8.74 22.42 18.98
C MET A 119 7.92 22.34 17.68
N GLN A 120 8.51 21.93 16.56
CA GLN A 120 7.81 21.69 15.29
C GLN A 120 6.88 20.47 15.33
N GLN A 121 7.05 19.56 16.29
CA GLN A 121 6.09 18.47 16.53
C GLN A 121 4.88 18.92 17.37
N PHE A 122 5.00 20.02 18.12
CA PHE A 122 3.90 20.57 18.94
C PHE A 122 3.12 21.69 18.25
N PHE A 123 3.80 22.48 17.41
CA PHE A 123 3.20 23.61 16.70
C PHE A 123 3.55 23.54 15.23
N GLN A 124 2.54 23.24 14.41
CA GLN A 124 2.58 23.46 12.98
C GLN A 124 1.55 24.51 12.61
N PHE A 125 1.93 25.42 11.70
CA PHE A 125 0.96 26.36 11.16
C PHE A 125 -0.05 25.58 10.31
N PRO A 126 -1.35 25.91 10.38
CA PRO A 126 -2.35 25.28 9.53
C PRO A 126 -1.97 25.44 8.05
N GLU A 127 -1.94 24.33 7.32
CA GLU A 127 -1.71 24.34 5.86
C GLU A 127 -2.94 24.87 5.09
N ASN A 128 -4.13 24.66 5.65
CA ASN A 128 -5.41 25.02 5.06
C ASN A 128 -6.43 25.47 6.12
N ILE A 129 -7.62 25.89 5.66
CA ILE A 129 -8.71 26.38 6.52
C ILE A 129 -9.27 25.31 7.47
N TYR A 130 -9.07 24.03 7.14
CA TYR A 130 -9.53 22.90 7.95
C TYR A 130 -8.56 22.57 9.09
N GLN A 131 -7.35 23.14 9.06
CA GLN A 131 -6.30 22.85 10.05
C GLN A 131 -5.90 21.37 10.05
N MET A 132 -5.98 20.74 8.89
CA MET A 132 -5.62 19.34 8.65
C MET A 132 -4.50 19.27 7.61
N PRO A 133 -3.73 18.17 7.53
CA PRO A 133 -2.75 17.97 6.46
C PRO A 133 -3.40 18.09 5.07
N GLN A 134 -2.78 18.80 4.13
CA GLN A 134 -3.37 19.02 2.81
C GLN A 134 -3.60 17.70 2.05
N ASN A 135 -2.69 16.73 2.17
CA ASN A 135 -2.84 15.39 1.62
C ASN A 135 -4.15 14.70 2.02
N THR A 136 -4.62 14.93 3.25
CA THR A 136 -5.89 14.36 3.74
C THR A 136 -7.07 14.92 2.97
N VAL A 137 -7.09 16.24 2.77
CA VAL A 137 -8.15 16.95 2.06
C VAL A 137 -8.16 16.51 0.59
N ASP A 138 -7.00 16.52 -0.06
CA ASP A 138 -6.87 16.15 -1.48
C ASP A 138 -7.35 14.72 -1.74
N VAL A 139 -6.93 13.75 -0.92
CA VAL A 139 -7.39 12.35 -1.06
C VAL A 139 -8.90 12.24 -0.89
N CYS A 140 -9.49 12.95 0.08
CA CYS A 140 -10.93 12.94 0.27
C CYS A 140 -11.68 13.55 -0.92
N ASP A 141 -11.18 14.67 -1.46
CA ASP A 141 -11.79 15.35 -2.59
C ASP A 141 -11.70 14.50 -3.88
N ILE A 142 -10.59 13.76 -4.07
CA ILE A 142 -10.44 12.78 -5.16
C ILE A 142 -11.50 11.68 -5.05
N ILE A 143 -11.66 11.08 -3.86
CA ILE A 143 -12.64 10.01 -3.63
C ILE A 143 -14.08 10.54 -3.78
N GLU A 144 -14.38 11.73 -3.24
CA GLU A 144 -15.70 12.35 -3.32
C GLU A 144 -16.11 12.61 -4.78
N LYS A 145 -15.16 13.05 -5.60
CA LYS A 145 -15.40 13.30 -7.03
C LYS A 145 -15.65 12.01 -7.81
N ASP A 146 -14.99 10.90 -7.45
CA ASP A 146 -15.10 9.63 -8.16
C ASP A 146 -16.26 8.74 -7.71
N ARG A 147 -16.64 8.77 -6.43
CA ARG A 147 -17.62 7.80 -5.86
C ARG A 147 -19.06 7.91 -6.37
N GLN A 148 -19.36 8.92 -7.20
CA GLN A 148 -20.69 9.19 -7.75
C GLN A 148 -21.76 9.21 -6.64
N GLU A 149 -22.74 8.29 -6.68
CA GLU A 149 -23.85 8.20 -5.72
C GLU A 149 -23.57 7.23 -4.55
N LYS A 150 -22.46 6.46 -4.56
CA LYS A 150 -22.17 5.48 -3.50
C LYS A 150 -21.79 6.20 -2.22
N SER A 151 -22.56 5.95 -1.15
CA SER A 151 -22.27 6.45 0.20
C SER A 151 -22.91 5.54 1.25
N PRO A 152 -22.16 5.05 2.27
CA PRO A 152 -20.73 5.30 2.50
C PRO A 152 -19.83 4.49 1.55
N VAL A 153 -18.56 4.88 1.46
CA VAL A 153 -17.50 4.13 0.76
C VAL A 153 -16.48 3.57 1.74
N THR A 154 -15.96 2.39 1.44
CA THR A 154 -14.94 1.71 2.25
C THR A 154 -13.55 1.99 1.68
N VAL A 155 -12.66 2.53 2.50
CA VAL A 155 -11.30 2.89 2.11
C VAL A 155 -10.29 2.11 2.96
N LEU A 156 -9.27 1.58 2.29
CA LEU A 156 -8.04 1.07 2.91
C LEU A 156 -6.90 2.06 2.71
N ALA A 157 -6.34 2.54 3.81
CA ALA A 157 -5.19 3.46 3.81
C ALA A 157 -4.38 3.29 5.10
N ASP A 158 -3.15 3.82 5.07
CA ASP A 158 -2.29 3.84 6.25
C ASP A 158 -2.94 4.62 7.41
N ASN A 159 -2.66 4.21 8.65
CA ASN A 159 -3.18 4.87 9.83
C ASN A 159 -2.76 6.35 9.92
N SER A 160 -1.61 6.74 9.35
CA SER A 160 -1.17 8.15 9.33
C SER A 160 -2.16 9.07 8.60
N ILE A 161 -2.81 8.59 7.53
CA ILE A 161 -3.75 9.39 6.74
C ILE A 161 -5.21 9.04 7.05
N MET A 162 -5.51 7.78 7.36
CA MET A 162 -6.87 7.27 7.56
C MET A 162 -7.64 8.01 8.66
N TYR A 163 -6.97 8.38 9.76
CA TYR A 163 -7.64 9.13 10.83
C TYR A 163 -8.07 10.52 10.37
N GLY A 164 -7.21 11.21 9.61
CA GLY A 164 -7.55 12.50 9.01
C GLY A 164 -8.67 12.36 8.00
N ILE A 165 -8.63 11.35 7.12
CA ILE A 165 -9.67 11.15 6.09
C ILE A 165 -11.06 11.02 6.73
N ARG A 166 -11.15 10.28 7.84
CA ARG A 166 -12.40 10.08 8.58
C ARG A 166 -12.85 11.29 9.38
N GLU A 167 -11.92 12.14 9.80
CA GLU A 167 -12.24 13.40 10.46
C GLU A 167 -12.79 14.43 9.45
N TYR A 168 -12.23 14.47 8.24
CA TYR A 168 -12.66 15.39 7.19
C TYR A 168 -13.97 14.95 6.53
N ASN A 169 -14.12 13.67 6.19
CA ASN A 169 -15.28 13.15 5.45
C ASN A 169 -15.90 11.93 6.13
N ALA A 170 -17.09 12.14 6.72
CA ALA A 170 -17.82 11.11 7.45
C ALA A 170 -18.43 10.01 6.56
N ASN A 171 -18.52 10.22 5.25
CA ASN A 171 -19.01 9.22 4.30
C ASN A 171 -17.92 8.18 3.95
N ILE A 172 -16.69 8.40 4.40
CA ILE A 172 -15.57 7.46 4.24
C ILE A 172 -15.45 6.57 5.48
N GLN A 173 -15.54 5.27 5.28
CA GLN A 173 -15.40 4.25 6.32
C GLN A 173 -14.05 3.52 6.17
N LYS A 174 -13.41 3.24 7.31
CA LYS A 174 -12.19 2.43 7.36
C LYS A 174 -12.56 0.95 7.27
N VAL A 175 -11.75 0.14 6.58
CA VAL A 175 -11.82 -1.32 6.71
C VAL A 175 -11.56 -1.76 8.15
N MET A 176 -12.41 -2.62 8.69
CA MET A 176 -12.30 -3.09 10.07
C MET A 176 -11.06 -3.97 10.26
N GLU A 177 -10.37 -3.81 11.39
CA GLU A 177 -9.16 -4.60 11.72
C GLU A 177 -9.48 -6.11 11.71
N GLY A 178 -8.97 -6.82 10.72
CA GLY A 178 -9.07 -8.29 10.61
C GLY A 178 -9.47 -8.81 9.23
N ASP A 179 -10.20 -8.02 8.44
CA ASP A 179 -10.81 -8.50 7.18
C ASP A 179 -9.85 -8.44 5.98
N ASP A 180 -8.77 -7.65 6.05
CA ASP A 180 -7.88 -7.36 4.92
C ASP A 180 -6.40 -7.18 5.32
N GLY A 181 -6.03 -7.56 6.55
CA GLY A 181 -4.69 -7.34 7.09
C GLY A 181 -3.56 -7.95 6.24
N TYR A 182 -3.84 -9.02 5.49
CA TYR A 182 -2.89 -9.59 4.53
C TYR A 182 -2.64 -8.65 3.34
N LEU A 183 -3.72 -8.10 2.75
CA LEU A 183 -3.64 -7.13 1.66
C LEU A 183 -2.92 -5.86 2.14
N TRP A 184 -3.27 -5.35 3.32
CA TRP A 184 -2.57 -4.20 3.89
C TRP A 184 -1.08 -4.44 4.09
N ASN A 185 -0.68 -5.56 4.71
CA ASN A 185 0.74 -5.87 4.91
C ASN A 185 1.52 -5.96 3.59
N MET A 186 0.89 -6.50 2.54
CA MET A 186 1.50 -6.59 1.23
C MET A 186 1.70 -5.20 0.60
N LEU A 187 0.69 -4.33 0.70
CA LEU A 187 0.75 -2.95 0.18
C LEU A 187 1.69 -2.06 1.00
N GLU A 188 1.71 -2.21 2.33
CA GLU A 188 2.56 -1.43 3.23
C GLU A 188 4.05 -1.77 3.03
N SER A 189 4.36 -3.06 2.88
CA SER A 189 5.74 -3.52 2.65
C SER A 189 6.28 -3.20 1.25
N ASN A 190 5.43 -2.73 0.33
CA ASN A 190 5.75 -2.50 -1.08
C ASN A 190 6.45 -3.71 -1.74
N ASN A 191 6.12 -4.92 -1.27
CA ASN A 191 6.64 -6.18 -1.78
C ASN A 191 5.48 -7.02 -2.31
N CYS A 192 4.97 -6.64 -3.48
CA CYS A 192 3.78 -7.21 -4.09
C CYS A 192 4.17 -8.06 -5.31
N ASP A 193 4.81 -9.20 -5.06
CA ASP A 193 5.10 -10.18 -6.11
C ASP A 193 3.95 -11.18 -6.25
N VAL A 194 2.88 -10.72 -6.91
CA VAL A 194 1.65 -11.47 -7.08
C VAL A 194 1.20 -11.32 -8.54
N SER A 195 0.79 -12.44 -9.17
CA SER A 195 0.23 -12.42 -10.52
C SER A 195 -1.07 -11.60 -10.57
N GLY A 196 -1.37 -10.95 -11.71
CA GLY A 196 -2.60 -10.16 -11.85
C GLY A 196 -3.87 -10.92 -11.46
N PHE A 197 -3.93 -12.22 -11.78
CA PHE A 197 -5.06 -13.08 -11.40
C PHE A 197 -5.18 -13.30 -9.87
N LEU A 198 -4.10 -13.63 -9.18
CA LEU A 198 -4.15 -13.79 -7.73
C LEU A 198 -4.47 -12.43 -7.05
N GLY A 199 -3.98 -11.33 -7.63
CA GLY A 199 -4.34 -9.98 -7.21
C GLY A 199 -5.86 -9.71 -7.32
N LYS A 200 -6.50 -10.08 -8.43
CA LYS A 200 -7.96 -10.02 -8.60
C LYS A 200 -8.71 -10.80 -7.52
N VAL A 201 -8.27 -12.02 -7.23
CA VAL A 201 -8.88 -12.85 -6.17
C VAL A 201 -8.78 -12.16 -4.81
N ILE A 202 -7.61 -11.59 -4.48
CA ILE A 202 -7.40 -10.86 -3.22
C ILE A 202 -8.32 -9.63 -3.14
N ILE A 203 -8.35 -8.80 -4.19
CA ILE A 203 -9.15 -7.57 -4.22
C ILE A 203 -10.65 -7.86 -4.20
N SER A 204 -11.13 -8.85 -4.96
CA SER A 204 -12.54 -9.25 -4.96
C SER A 204 -13.03 -9.75 -3.60
N GLN A 205 -12.17 -10.40 -2.82
CA GLN A 205 -12.52 -10.87 -1.47
C GLN A 205 -12.51 -9.76 -0.43
N ALA A 206 -11.74 -8.69 -0.65
CA ALA A 206 -11.55 -7.64 0.34
C ALA A 206 -12.78 -6.73 0.51
N ASN A 207 -13.63 -6.61 -0.52
CA ASN A 207 -14.85 -5.76 -0.49
C ASN A 207 -14.54 -4.29 -0.10
N ILE A 208 -13.46 -3.75 -0.67
CA ILE A 208 -12.94 -2.39 -0.42
C ILE A 208 -13.23 -1.55 -1.66
N ASP A 209 -13.74 -0.32 -1.52
CA ASP A 209 -14.01 0.56 -2.68
C ASP A 209 -12.76 1.24 -3.20
N TYR A 210 -11.96 1.80 -2.27
CA TYR A 210 -10.75 2.54 -2.61
C TYR A 210 -9.56 2.10 -1.77
N ILE A 211 -8.39 2.10 -2.39
CA ILE A 211 -7.12 1.84 -1.75
C ILE A 211 -6.23 3.07 -1.94
N VAL A 212 -5.67 3.57 -0.85
CA VAL A 212 -4.77 4.72 -0.82
C VAL A 212 -3.40 4.25 -0.35
N ILE A 213 -2.40 4.42 -1.20
CA ILE A 213 -1.01 4.02 -0.93
C ILE A 213 -0.08 5.23 -1.04
N PRO A 214 1.08 5.23 -0.35
CA PRO A 214 2.13 6.21 -0.60
C PRO A 214 2.55 6.20 -2.07
N LYS A 215 2.78 7.38 -2.66
CA LYS A 215 3.14 7.51 -4.09
C LYS A 215 4.42 6.76 -4.45
N GLY A 216 5.36 6.64 -3.51
CA GLY A 216 6.60 5.88 -3.70
C GLY A 216 6.43 4.35 -3.74
N ASN A 217 5.25 3.81 -3.45
CA ASN A 217 5.00 2.36 -3.41
C ASN A 217 4.71 1.80 -4.81
N ASN A 218 5.71 1.82 -5.68
CA ASN A 218 5.60 1.43 -7.10
C ASN A 218 5.19 -0.03 -7.32
N ALA A 219 5.62 -0.98 -6.47
CA ALA A 219 5.23 -2.38 -6.62
C ALA A 219 3.76 -2.59 -6.22
N SER A 220 3.31 -1.91 -5.17
CA SER A 220 1.90 -1.89 -4.76
C SER A 220 1.00 -1.26 -5.83
N ALA A 221 1.42 -0.13 -6.40
CA ALA A 221 0.73 0.50 -7.52
C ALA A 221 0.56 -0.46 -8.70
N ALA A 222 1.64 -1.14 -9.09
CA ALA A 222 1.63 -2.09 -10.19
C ALA A 222 0.70 -3.30 -9.93
N MET A 223 0.69 -3.82 -8.69
CA MET A 223 -0.21 -4.91 -8.29
C MET A 223 -1.69 -4.48 -8.26
N LEU A 224 -2.00 -3.25 -7.81
CA LEU A 224 -3.38 -2.76 -7.82
C LEU A 224 -3.91 -2.61 -9.25
N MET A 225 -3.11 -2.05 -10.15
CA MET A 225 -3.47 -1.94 -11.57
C MET A 225 -3.62 -3.33 -12.22
N SER A 226 -2.73 -4.29 -11.94
CA SER A 226 -2.83 -5.67 -12.46
C SER A 226 -4.06 -6.42 -11.96
N ALA A 227 -4.45 -6.16 -10.71
CA ALA A 227 -5.65 -6.70 -10.11
C ALA A 227 -6.94 -6.06 -10.68
N GLY A 228 -6.81 -5.03 -11.53
CA GLY A 228 -7.92 -4.34 -12.16
C GLY A 228 -8.50 -3.16 -11.39
N SER A 229 -7.70 -2.60 -10.50
CA SER A 229 -8.01 -1.34 -9.86
C SER A 229 -7.67 -0.17 -10.80
N SER A 230 -8.58 0.77 -10.95
CA SER A 230 -8.37 1.97 -11.75
C SER A 230 -7.67 3.05 -10.93
N TYR A 231 -6.64 3.67 -11.50
CA TYR A 231 -6.02 4.87 -10.93
C TYR A 231 -6.95 6.07 -11.07
N ILE A 232 -7.24 6.75 -9.96
CA ILE A 232 -8.20 7.87 -9.93
C ILE A 232 -7.51 9.22 -9.81
N GLY A 233 -6.40 9.27 -9.08
CA GLY A 233 -5.65 10.51 -8.86
C GLY A 233 -4.61 10.38 -7.76
N ASN A 234 -3.92 11.49 -7.49
CA ASN A 234 -2.91 11.57 -6.44
C ASN A 234 -2.97 12.91 -5.69
N SER A 235 -2.53 12.88 -4.44
CA SER A 235 -2.10 14.05 -3.69
C SER A 235 -0.57 14.17 -3.78
N GLN A 236 0.03 15.06 -2.98
CA GLN A 236 1.48 15.23 -2.95
C GLN A 236 2.21 13.91 -2.61
N ASP A 237 1.71 13.19 -1.59
CA ASP A 237 2.41 12.00 -1.06
C ASP A 237 1.65 10.68 -1.26
N TYR A 238 0.39 10.71 -1.73
CA TYR A 238 -0.45 9.50 -1.83
C TYR A 238 -1.11 9.36 -3.21
N ALA A 239 -1.30 8.11 -3.64
CA ALA A 239 -2.05 7.75 -4.84
C ALA A 239 -3.34 7.00 -4.45
N VAL A 240 -4.42 7.25 -5.19
CA VAL A 240 -5.76 6.73 -4.94
C VAL A 240 -6.19 5.81 -6.08
N TYR A 241 -6.60 4.60 -5.72
CA TYR A 241 -7.06 3.55 -6.63
C TYR A 241 -8.49 3.13 -6.28
N ARG A 242 -9.36 3.00 -7.28
CA ARG A 242 -10.68 2.36 -7.15
C ARG A 242 -10.54 0.89 -7.50
N THR A 243 -11.00 -0.02 -6.64
CA THR A 243 -10.74 -1.45 -6.81
C THR A 243 -11.59 -2.13 -7.87
N ASN A 244 -12.76 -1.59 -8.22
CA ASN A 244 -13.74 -2.25 -9.10
C ASN A 244 -14.10 -3.70 -8.67
N TYR A 245 -14.07 -3.99 -7.35
CA TYR A 245 -14.16 -5.36 -6.83
C TYR A 245 -15.40 -6.14 -7.28
N ASP A 246 -16.55 -5.48 -7.50
CA ASP A 246 -17.78 -6.12 -8.00
C ASP A 246 -17.60 -6.70 -9.42
N VAL A 247 -16.95 -5.95 -10.31
CA VAL A 247 -16.64 -6.39 -11.69
C VAL A 247 -15.61 -7.52 -11.67
N ILE A 248 -14.63 -7.41 -10.78
CA ILE A 248 -13.60 -8.44 -10.61
C ILE A 248 -14.21 -9.74 -10.06
N ALA A 249 -15.11 -9.66 -9.07
CA ALA A 249 -15.75 -10.83 -8.48
C ALA A 249 -16.56 -11.64 -9.52
N GLN A 250 -17.28 -10.95 -10.40
CA GLN A 250 -17.98 -11.59 -11.52
C GLN A 250 -17.00 -12.28 -12.48
N THR A 251 -15.90 -11.59 -12.82
CA THR A 251 -14.83 -12.13 -13.68
C THR A 251 -14.21 -13.41 -13.09
N VAL A 252 -13.93 -13.41 -11.79
CA VAL A 252 -13.37 -14.57 -11.08
C VAL A 252 -14.40 -15.72 -11.03
N TYR A 253 -15.67 -15.41 -10.75
CA TYR A 253 -16.74 -16.39 -10.70
C TYR A 253 -16.95 -17.09 -12.05
N ASP A 254 -17.03 -16.32 -13.14
CA ASP A 254 -17.22 -16.86 -14.49
C ASP A 254 -16.06 -17.80 -14.87
N LYS A 255 -14.82 -17.45 -14.54
CA LYS A 255 -13.65 -18.31 -14.81
C LYS A 255 -13.68 -19.63 -14.02
N TYR A 256 -14.04 -19.61 -12.74
CA TYR A 256 -13.99 -20.81 -11.90
C TYR A 256 -15.21 -21.74 -12.04
N TYR A 257 -16.40 -21.20 -12.28
CA TYR A 257 -17.65 -21.95 -12.19
C TYR A 257 -18.37 -22.18 -13.52
N SER A 258 -18.14 -21.34 -14.54
CA SER A 258 -18.81 -21.51 -15.84
C SER A 258 -18.03 -22.40 -16.82
N GLY A 259 -16.80 -22.80 -16.49
CA GLY A 259 -15.94 -23.57 -17.39
C GLY A 259 -15.41 -22.76 -18.59
N ALA A 260 -15.63 -21.45 -18.61
CA ALA A 260 -14.94 -20.55 -19.53
C ALA A 260 -13.47 -20.47 -19.11
N PHE A 261 -12.56 -20.87 -19.99
CA PHE A 261 -11.09 -20.98 -19.80
C PHE A 261 -10.55 -22.27 -19.17
N GLN A 262 -10.74 -23.38 -19.89
CA GLN A 262 -9.64 -24.31 -20.15
C GLN A 262 -9.47 -24.43 -21.67
N SER A 263 -8.73 -23.51 -22.29
CA SER A 263 -8.09 -23.83 -23.57
C SER A 263 -6.96 -24.82 -23.30
N ASP A 264 -6.64 -25.70 -24.26
CA ASP A 264 -5.61 -26.76 -24.21
C ASP A 264 -4.15 -26.28 -23.95
N ILE A 265 -3.98 -25.05 -23.47
CA ILE A 265 -2.74 -24.48 -22.94
C ILE A 265 -3.00 -24.17 -21.46
N SER A 266 -2.30 -24.89 -20.58
CA SER A 266 -2.16 -24.52 -19.16
C SER A 266 -1.54 -23.11 -19.09
N THR A 267 -2.36 -22.07 -18.93
CA THR A 267 -1.95 -20.67 -18.87
C THR A 267 -1.88 -20.24 -17.40
N TYR A 268 -0.71 -19.76 -16.96
CA TYR A 268 -0.45 -19.46 -15.55
C TYR A 268 -0.48 -17.97 -15.19
N TYR A 269 -0.45 -17.05 -16.18
CA TYR A 269 -0.36 -15.60 -15.94
C TYR A 269 -1.36 -14.82 -16.82
N ASP A 270 -2.26 -14.06 -16.17
CA ASP A 270 -3.22 -13.15 -16.81
C ASP A 270 -2.93 -11.72 -16.35
N GLU A 271 -2.81 -10.80 -17.30
CA GLU A 271 -2.54 -9.37 -17.05
C GLU A 271 -3.61 -8.47 -17.68
N ASP A 272 -4.19 -7.58 -16.87
CA ASP A 272 -5.10 -6.56 -17.38
C ASP A 272 -4.37 -5.24 -17.63
N VAL A 273 -4.75 -4.56 -18.72
CA VAL A 273 -4.43 -3.17 -19.01
C VAL A 273 -5.74 -2.40 -19.11
N ASP A 274 -5.88 -1.35 -18.31
CA ASP A 274 -7.04 -0.46 -18.37
C ASP A 274 -6.72 0.75 -19.26
N ILE A 275 -7.46 0.92 -20.36
CA ILE A 275 -7.41 2.07 -21.25
C ILE A 275 -8.75 2.80 -21.15
N PRO A 276 -8.81 4.05 -20.64
CA PRO A 276 -10.06 4.76 -20.38
C PRO A 276 -11.02 4.86 -21.57
N GLU A 277 -10.47 4.88 -22.78
CA GLU A 277 -11.18 5.00 -24.03
C GLU A 277 -11.85 3.70 -24.50
N VAL A 278 -11.59 2.56 -23.86
CA VAL A 278 -12.17 1.26 -24.24
C VAL A 278 -13.60 1.13 -23.73
N THR A 279 -14.54 1.08 -24.67
CA THR A 279 -15.99 1.16 -24.39
C THR A 279 -16.73 -0.17 -24.50
N ASP A 280 -16.15 -1.14 -25.22
CA ASP A 280 -16.70 -2.50 -25.39
C ASP A 280 -15.97 -3.49 -24.47
N GLY A 281 -16.70 -4.44 -23.87
CA GLY A 281 -16.19 -5.39 -22.88
C GLY A 281 -14.83 -5.98 -23.28
N GLY A 282 -13.77 -5.56 -22.58
CA GLY A 282 -12.38 -5.57 -23.02
C GLY A 282 -11.88 -6.77 -23.83
N ARG A 283 -10.91 -6.53 -24.72
CA ARG A 283 -10.36 -7.51 -25.66
C ARG A 283 -9.25 -8.36 -25.05
N GLU A 284 -9.09 -9.58 -25.55
CA GLU A 284 -8.08 -10.52 -25.08
C GLU A 284 -7.05 -10.85 -26.13
N TYR A 285 -5.81 -10.92 -25.68
CA TYR A 285 -4.64 -11.23 -26.46
C TYR A 285 -3.80 -12.27 -25.73
N VAL A 286 -3.02 -13.05 -26.47
CA VAL A 286 -1.97 -13.91 -25.92
C VAL A 286 -0.65 -13.41 -26.44
N TYR A 287 0.26 -13.04 -25.53
CA TYR A 287 1.62 -12.63 -25.84
C TYR A 287 2.59 -13.76 -25.58
N TYR A 288 3.43 -14.09 -26.55
CA TYR A 288 4.25 -15.28 -26.54
C TYR A 288 5.74 -14.99 -26.49
N PRO A 289 6.58 -15.96 -26.07
CA PRO A 289 8.01 -15.74 -25.83
C PRO A 289 8.85 -15.28 -27.03
N ASP A 290 8.38 -15.48 -28.26
CA ASP A 290 9.05 -15.05 -29.50
C ASP A 290 8.56 -13.68 -30.02
N ASN A 291 7.83 -12.92 -29.19
CA ASN A 291 7.14 -11.67 -29.49
C ASN A 291 5.93 -11.76 -30.43
N HIS A 292 5.37 -12.95 -30.65
CA HIS A 292 4.07 -13.02 -31.32
C HIS A 292 2.93 -12.64 -30.37
N VAL A 293 1.87 -12.04 -30.92
CA VAL A 293 0.66 -11.68 -30.19
C VAL A 293 -0.52 -12.29 -30.93
N ALA A 294 -1.45 -12.96 -30.27
CA ALA A 294 -2.66 -13.46 -30.91
C ALA A 294 -3.89 -12.85 -30.26
N PHE A 295 -4.82 -12.30 -31.04
CA PHE A 295 -6.15 -11.93 -30.55
C PHE A 295 -7.00 -13.18 -30.33
N VAL A 296 -7.77 -13.17 -29.25
CA VAL A 296 -8.68 -14.26 -28.87
C VAL A 296 -10.12 -13.78 -29.01
N ASP A 297 -10.86 -14.40 -29.93
CA ASP A 297 -12.30 -14.20 -30.01
C ASP A 297 -12.98 -14.99 -28.88
N ARG A 298 -13.64 -14.28 -27.97
CA ARG A 298 -14.29 -14.90 -26.80
C ARG A 298 -15.46 -15.80 -27.15
N GLU A 299 -16.20 -15.50 -28.21
CA GLU A 299 -17.39 -16.25 -28.61
C GLU A 299 -17.02 -17.53 -29.34
N THR A 300 -16.03 -17.45 -30.24
CA THR A 300 -15.65 -18.56 -31.12
C THR A 300 -14.45 -19.35 -30.64
N GLN A 301 -13.66 -18.79 -29.70
CA GLN A 301 -12.37 -19.32 -29.24
C GLN A 301 -11.33 -19.44 -30.38
N GLU A 302 -11.51 -18.69 -31.46
CA GLU A 302 -10.54 -18.63 -32.56
C GLU A 302 -9.40 -17.64 -32.25
N TYR A 303 -8.18 -18.01 -32.66
CA TYR A 303 -6.98 -17.21 -32.49
C TYR A 303 -6.60 -16.52 -33.80
N THR A 304 -6.56 -15.19 -33.77
CA THR A 304 -6.03 -14.40 -34.88
C THR A 304 -4.62 -13.94 -34.54
N HIS A 305 -3.61 -14.58 -35.13
CA HIS A 305 -2.21 -14.27 -34.87
C HIS A 305 -1.79 -12.96 -35.54
N TYR A 306 -1.32 -12.03 -34.71
CA TYR A 306 -0.69 -10.78 -35.07
C TYR A 306 0.83 -10.88 -34.94
N PHE A 307 1.50 -10.12 -35.81
CA PHE A 307 2.95 -10.02 -35.91
C PHE A 307 3.65 -11.29 -36.45
N GLN A 308 4.53 -11.07 -37.42
CA GLN A 308 5.35 -12.12 -38.03
C GLN A 308 6.73 -12.16 -37.38
N GLN A 309 7.37 -13.32 -37.38
CA GLN A 309 8.78 -13.43 -36.99
C GLN A 309 9.65 -12.61 -37.96
N ASN A 310 10.63 -11.85 -37.42
CA ASN A 310 11.69 -11.12 -38.15
C ASN A 310 11.36 -9.73 -38.74
N LYS A 311 10.46 -8.94 -38.14
CA LYS A 311 10.34 -7.50 -38.46
C LYS A 311 10.81 -6.64 -37.30
N GLU A 312 11.54 -5.56 -37.61
CA GLU A 312 12.08 -4.63 -36.59
C GLU A 312 10.99 -3.91 -35.78
N ILE A 313 9.85 -3.63 -36.41
CA ILE A 313 8.68 -3.03 -35.78
C ILE A 313 7.41 -3.44 -36.52
N GLN A 314 6.35 -3.72 -35.76
CA GLN A 314 5.04 -4.10 -36.27
C GLN A 314 3.96 -3.46 -35.41
N MET A 315 2.86 -3.04 -36.04
CA MET A 315 1.72 -2.50 -35.31
C MET A 315 0.40 -3.00 -35.87
N VAL A 316 -0.58 -3.13 -34.98
CA VAL A 316 -2.00 -3.31 -35.31
C VAL A 316 -2.74 -2.16 -34.64
N GLU A 317 -3.43 -1.36 -35.46
CA GLU A 317 -4.24 -0.26 -34.99
C GLU A 317 -5.67 -0.76 -34.77
N GLU A 318 -6.11 -0.71 -33.51
CA GLU A 318 -7.50 -0.92 -33.12
C GLU A 318 -8.23 0.43 -33.05
N ASN A 319 -9.55 0.38 -32.85
CA ASN A 319 -10.36 1.60 -32.76
C ASN A 319 -9.86 2.53 -31.65
N GLU A 320 -9.55 1.98 -30.48
CA GLU A 320 -9.30 2.72 -29.23
C GLU A 320 -7.81 2.76 -28.84
N TYR A 321 -6.99 1.81 -29.32
CA TYR A 321 -5.57 1.71 -28.98
C TYR A 321 -4.73 1.08 -30.11
N ILE A 322 -3.41 1.04 -29.92
CA ILE A 322 -2.45 0.44 -30.85
C ILE A 322 -1.68 -0.67 -30.14
N LEU A 323 -1.61 -1.84 -30.74
CA LEU A 323 -0.66 -2.89 -30.37
C LEU A 323 0.62 -2.67 -31.16
N CYS A 324 1.76 -2.55 -30.50
CA CYS A 324 3.04 -2.33 -31.17
C CYS A 324 4.12 -3.27 -30.65
N ALA A 325 4.69 -4.08 -31.52
CA ALA A 325 5.81 -4.96 -31.20
C ALA A 325 7.11 -4.44 -31.84
N VAL A 326 8.17 -4.37 -31.05
CA VAL A 326 9.52 -3.96 -31.49
C VAL A 326 10.47 -5.14 -31.30
N ASP A 327 11.33 -5.38 -32.29
CA ASP A 327 12.40 -6.39 -32.18
C ASP A 327 13.69 -5.76 -31.66
N ASP A 328 13.92 -5.99 -30.38
CA ASP A 328 15.08 -5.60 -29.59
C ASP A 328 15.93 -6.82 -29.19
N SER A 329 15.79 -7.96 -29.88
CA SER A 329 16.52 -9.21 -29.60
C SER A 329 18.03 -9.04 -29.44
N LYS A 330 18.61 -8.06 -30.15
CA LYS A 330 20.04 -7.74 -30.10
C LYS A 330 20.45 -6.83 -28.93
N GLY A 331 19.52 -6.49 -28.04
CA GLY A 331 19.72 -5.51 -26.97
C GLY A 331 19.77 -4.06 -27.44
N THR A 332 19.34 -3.79 -28.67
CA THR A 332 19.32 -2.46 -29.30
C THR A 332 18.10 -2.32 -30.20
N VAL A 333 17.67 -1.09 -30.45
CA VAL A 333 16.68 -0.75 -31.48
C VAL A 333 17.32 0.07 -32.60
N SER A 334 16.81 -0.06 -33.82
CA SER A 334 17.33 0.69 -34.97
C SER A 334 16.85 2.14 -34.96
N LYS A 335 17.59 3.03 -35.64
CA LYS A 335 17.17 4.43 -35.82
C LYS A 335 15.82 4.54 -36.55
N ASP A 336 15.58 3.65 -37.51
CA ASP A 336 14.30 3.56 -38.23
C ASP A 336 13.15 3.16 -37.29
N THR A 337 13.38 2.22 -36.38
CA THR A 337 12.41 1.87 -35.31
C THR A 337 12.10 3.07 -34.42
N LEU A 338 13.11 3.82 -33.98
CA LEU A 338 12.90 5.02 -33.16
C LEU A 338 12.07 6.08 -33.90
N GLU A 339 12.42 6.39 -35.15
CA GLU A 339 11.68 7.37 -35.98
C GLU A 339 10.23 6.93 -36.26
N LYS A 340 9.97 5.62 -36.36
CA LYS A 340 8.62 5.07 -36.49
C LYS A 340 7.84 5.14 -35.18
N MET A 341 8.46 4.79 -34.05
CA MET A 341 7.78 4.90 -32.76
C MET A 341 7.38 6.33 -32.45
N GLN A 342 8.22 7.33 -32.76
CA GLN A 342 7.87 8.74 -32.61
C GLN A 342 6.59 9.09 -33.38
N LYS A 343 6.46 8.62 -34.62
CA LYS A 343 5.23 8.82 -35.42
C LYS A 343 4.02 8.10 -34.86
N ILE A 344 4.20 6.93 -34.25
CA ILE A 344 3.12 6.17 -33.61
C ILE A 344 2.67 6.90 -32.34
N THR A 345 3.60 7.38 -31.51
CA THR A 345 3.27 8.17 -30.31
C THR A 345 2.60 9.50 -30.68
N ASP A 346 2.98 10.12 -31.80
CA ASP A 346 2.35 11.35 -32.30
C ASP A 346 0.88 11.15 -32.72
N SER A 347 0.41 9.90 -32.88
CA SER A 347 -1.00 9.62 -33.19
C SER A 347 -1.96 9.97 -32.05
N GLY A 348 -1.45 10.06 -30.81
CA GLY A 348 -2.23 10.35 -29.61
C GLY A 348 -3.11 9.20 -29.11
N LYS A 349 -3.09 8.03 -29.77
CA LYS A 349 -3.74 6.81 -29.29
C LYS A 349 -2.87 6.10 -28.25
N GLU A 350 -3.50 5.48 -27.27
CA GLU A 350 -2.80 4.66 -26.29
C GLU A 350 -2.17 3.42 -26.95
N ILE A 351 -0.96 3.07 -26.51
CA ILE A 351 -0.11 2.05 -27.11
C ILE A 351 0.21 0.97 -26.08
N ILE A 352 0.00 -0.29 -26.46
CA ILE A 352 0.55 -1.45 -25.77
C ILE A 352 1.82 -1.88 -26.48
N LEU A 353 2.95 -1.73 -25.80
CA LEU A 353 4.28 -2.00 -26.36
C LEU A 353 4.75 -3.41 -25.97
N PHE A 354 5.22 -4.18 -26.95
CA PHE A 354 5.78 -5.53 -26.76
C PHE A 354 7.28 -5.53 -27.10
N LEU A 355 8.11 -5.99 -26.16
CA LEU A 355 9.58 -6.06 -26.24
C LEU A 355 10.09 -7.48 -25.90
N LYS A 356 11.20 -7.90 -26.50
CA LYS A 356 11.89 -9.16 -26.15
C LYS A 356 12.75 -9.04 -24.92
N LYS A 357 13.22 -7.85 -24.57
CA LYS A 357 14.01 -7.59 -23.38
C LYS A 357 13.31 -6.54 -22.51
N PRO A 358 13.30 -6.73 -21.19
CA PRO A 358 12.75 -5.74 -20.28
C PRO A 358 13.61 -4.48 -20.24
N ILE A 359 12.97 -3.33 -20.00
CA ILE A 359 13.64 -2.07 -19.75
C ILE A 359 14.11 -2.03 -18.29
N TYR A 360 15.37 -1.63 -18.08
CA TYR A 360 15.98 -1.57 -16.77
C TYR A 360 15.29 -0.57 -15.81
N GLN A 361 15.13 -1.00 -14.55
CA GLN A 361 14.82 -0.18 -13.37
C GLN A 361 15.66 -0.66 -12.17
N GLU A 362 16.03 0.27 -11.27
CA GLU A 362 16.92 -0.01 -10.14
C GLU A 362 16.37 -1.09 -9.19
N ASN A 363 15.06 -1.08 -8.98
CA ASN A 363 14.32 -1.93 -8.06
C ASN A 363 14.08 -3.38 -8.55
N ILE A 364 14.45 -3.73 -9.79
CA ILE A 364 14.23 -5.08 -10.33
C ILE A 364 15.26 -6.06 -9.76
N GLN A 365 14.83 -7.04 -8.97
CA GLN A 365 15.73 -8.08 -8.44
C GLN A 365 15.95 -9.21 -9.45
N ALA A 366 16.84 -9.00 -10.42
CA ALA A 366 17.22 -10.01 -11.42
C ALA A 366 18.73 -10.27 -11.43
N GLU A 367 19.14 -11.52 -11.65
CA GLU A 367 20.56 -11.91 -11.73
C GLU A 367 21.21 -11.48 -13.06
N ASN A 368 20.44 -11.43 -14.17
CA ASN A 368 20.95 -11.11 -15.51
C ASN A 368 20.58 -9.68 -15.96
N ARG A 369 20.83 -8.66 -15.12
CA ARG A 369 20.49 -7.25 -15.43
C ARG A 369 21.16 -6.73 -16.72
N GLU A 370 22.26 -7.33 -17.13
CA GLU A 370 22.98 -7.04 -18.37
C GLU A 370 22.24 -7.44 -19.65
N GLU A 371 21.21 -8.27 -19.54
CA GLU A 371 20.37 -8.67 -20.67
C GLU A 371 19.21 -7.71 -20.94
N MET A 372 18.96 -6.75 -20.03
CA MET A 372 17.91 -5.73 -20.11
C MET A 372 18.30 -4.58 -21.07
N LEU A 373 17.35 -3.74 -21.45
CA LEU A 373 17.59 -2.48 -22.17
C LEU A 373 17.85 -1.33 -21.17
N GLY A 374 18.90 -0.53 -21.37
CA GLY A 374 19.20 0.66 -20.56
C GLY A 374 20.53 0.61 -19.81
N GLU A 375 20.63 1.34 -18.70
CA GLU A 375 21.89 1.71 -18.01
C GLU A 375 22.80 0.54 -17.59
N ASN A 376 22.28 -0.67 -17.44
CA ASN A 376 23.07 -1.86 -17.09
C ASN A 376 23.27 -2.86 -18.24
N SER A 377 22.80 -2.55 -19.45
CA SER A 377 23.00 -3.41 -20.60
C SER A 377 24.43 -3.29 -21.15
N ASN A 378 24.98 -4.41 -21.62
CA ASN A 378 26.24 -4.40 -22.38
C ASN A 378 26.09 -3.77 -23.78
N HIS A 379 24.87 -3.43 -24.21
CA HIS A 379 24.55 -3.12 -25.59
C HIS A 379 23.73 -1.83 -25.81
N THR A 380 23.34 -1.09 -24.76
CA THR A 380 22.54 0.13 -24.96
C THR A 380 23.36 1.20 -25.67
N ASP A 381 22.93 1.56 -26.88
CA ASP A 381 23.47 2.68 -27.64
C ASP A 381 22.59 3.93 -27.51
N ALA A 382 23.09 5.08 -27.99
CA ALA A 382 22.38 6.35 -27.90
C ALA A 382 20.99 6.35 -28.58
N VAL A 383 20.77 5.48 -29.56
CA VAL A 383 19.47 5.32 -30.22
C VAL A 383 18.51 4.58 -29.30
N THR A 384 18.99 3.54 -28.64
CA THR A 384 18.22 2.76 -27.66
C THR A 384 17.93 3.56 -26.40
N GLU A 385 18.85 4.41 -25.92
CA GLU A 385 18.59 5.37 -24.85
C GLU A 385 17.44 6.32 -25.23
N ALA A 386 17.51 6.93 -26.42
CA ALA A 386 16.45 7.83 -26.89
C ALA A 386 15.10 7.12 -27.07
N PHE A 387 15.09 5.83 -27.41
CA PHE A 387 13.88 5.01 -27.43
C PHE A 387 13.32 4.78 -26.02
N ILE A 388 14.16 4.44 -25.05
CA ILE A 388 13.75 4.26 -23.65
C ILE A 388 13.18 5.56 -23.09
N ASP A 389 13.82 6.70 -23.39
CA ASP A 389 13.35 8.02 -22.97
C ASP A 389 11.99 8.36 -23.58
N LEU A 390 11.78 8.04 -24.86
CA LEU A 390 10.47 8.17 -25.52
C LEU A 390 9.41 7.32 -24.81
N VAL A 391 9.75 6.08 -24.46
CA VAL A 391 8.83 5.17 -23.77
C VAL A 391 8.47 5.69 -22.38
N LYS A 392 9.46 6.14 -21.60
CA LYS A 392 9.31 6.57 -20.20
C LYS A 392 8.79 8.01 -20.03
N ALA A 393 8.65 8.79 -21.11
CA ALA A 393 8.25 10.19 -21.03
C ALA A 393 6.88 10.37 -20.32
N GLU A 394 6.72 11.44 -19.54
CA GLU A 394 5.46 11.72 -18.80
C GLU A 394 4.24 11.95 -19.71
N ASN A 395 4.50 12.39 -20.94
CA ASN A 395 3.53 12.62 -22.01
C ASN A 395 3.51 11.48 -23.04
N SER A 396 4.15 10.34 -22.74
CA SER A 396 4.09 9.14 -23.57
C SER A 396 2.66 8.59 -23.57
N HIS A 397 2.19 8.17 -24.73
CA HIS A 397 0.91 7.47 -24.92
C HIS A 397 1.09 5.94 -24.79
N ILE A 398 2.11 5.48 -24.06
CA ILE A 398 2.28 4.04 -23.80
C ILE A 398 1.53 3.71 -22.51
N ALA A 399 0.52 2.85 -22.60
CA ALA A 399 -0.25 2.42 -21.44
C ALA A 399 0.43 1.28 -20.68
N ALA A 400 1.12 0.38 -21.38
CA ALA A 400 1.84 -0.75 -20.79
C ALA A 400 2.99 -1.24 -21.68
N VAL A 401 4.03 -1.78 -21.03
CA VAL A 401 5.14 -2.48 -21.70
C VAL A 401 5.12 -3.94 -21.28
N PHE A 402 4.97 -4.85 -22.24
CA PHE A 402 5.12 -6.28 -22.03
C PHE A 402 6.46 -6.73 -22.57
N SER A 403 7.21 -7.41 -21.73
CA SER A 403 8.53 -7.93 -22.06
C SER A 403 8.65 -9.40 -21.72
N MET A 404 9.52 -10.09 -22.45
CA MET A 404 9.90 -11.46 -22.15
C MET A 404 11.35 -11.46 -21.63
N GLY A 405 11.75 -12.51 -20.94
CA GLY A 405 13.16 -12.74 -20.64
C GLY A 405 13.62 -12.27 -19.26
N ILE A 406 14.44 -13.15 -18.68
CA ILE A 406 15.05 -13.13 -17.34
C ILE A 406 14.15 -13.76 -16.25
N GLY A 407 13.95 -15.08 -16.34
CA GLY A 407 13.53 -15.90 -15.18
C GLY A 407 12.07 -15.76 -14.77
N GLU A 408 11.86 -15.55 -13.46
CA GLU A 408 10.56 -15.47 -12.78
C GLU A 408 9.76 -14.24 -13.25
N TYR A 409 8.44 -14.32 -13.13
CA TYR A 409 7.52 -13.22 -13.42
C TYR A 409 7.87 -11.98 -12.58
N ASN A 410 7.88 -10.78 -13.18
CA ASN A 410 8.11 -9.53 -12.45
C ASN A 410 7.27 -8.40 -13.03
N LYS A 411 6.62 -7.59 -12.17
CA LYS A 411 5.83 -6.43 -12.61
C LYS A 411 6.12 -5.20 -11.76
N HIS A 412 6.33 -4.06 -12.42
CA HIS A 412 6.69 -2.80 -11.76
C HIS A 412 6.33 -1.59 -12.61
N MET A 413 6.27 -0.42 -11.98
CA MET A 413 6.08 0.86 -12.68
C MET A 413 7.38 1.32 -13.35
N LEU A 414 7.33 1.67 -14.63
CA LEU A 414 8.41 2.39 -15.34
C LEU A 414 8.41 3.89 -15.00
N ASN A 415 7.22 4.47 -14.77
CA ASN A 415 6.99 5.82 -14.25
C ASN A 415 5.62 5.87 -13.54
N ASP A 416 5.11 7.05 -13.18
CA ASP A 416 3.83 7.19 -12.46
C ASP A 416 2.57 6.62 -13.17
N LYS A 417 2.65 6.33 -14.48
CA LYS A 417 1.50 5.90 -15.31
C LYS A 417 1.72 4.59 -16.06
N ILE A 418 2.97 4.29 -16.40
CA ILE A 418 3.33 3.20 -17.29
C ILE A 418 3.90 2.06 -16.46
N TRP A 419 3.32 0.89 -16.60
CA TRP A 419 3.85 -0.32 -15.98
C TRP A 419 4.54 -1.22 -17.00
N GLN A 420 5.52 -1.99 -16.52
CA GLN A 420 6.20 -3.03 -17.27
C GLN A 420 5.89 -4.40 -16.66
N CYS A 421 5.47 -5.33 -17.52
CA CYS A 421 5.42 -6.76 -17.23
C CYS A 421 6.65 -7.45 -17.79
N ILE A 422 7.34 -8.22 -16.96
CA ILE A 422 8.29 -9.23 -17.38
C ILE A 422 7.57 -10.57 -17.26
N CYS A 423 7.15 -11.10 -18.40
CA CYS A 423 6.46 -12.37 -18.51
C CYS A 423 7.48 -13.51 -18.34
N GLY A 424 7.23 -14.41 -17.39
CA GLY A 424 8.09 -15.56 -17.13
C GLY A 424 8.04 -16.61 -18.24
N THR A 425 9.13 -17.35 -18.42
CA THR A 425 9.29 -18.35 -19.50
C THR A 425 9.42 -19.79 -19.01
N GLU A 426 9.00 -20.08 -17.77
CA GLU A 426 9.37 -21.33 -17.08
C GLU A 426 8.91 -22.61 -17.80
N ASP A 427 7.85 -22.56 -18.62
CA ASP A 427 7.38 -23.70 -19.41
C ASP A 427 7.35 -23.37 -20.91
N ASN A 428 8.24 -24.04 -21.66
CA ASN A 428 8.40 -23.93 -23.12
C ASN A 428 7.03 -23.90 -23.85
N ASN A 429 6.76 -22.80 -24.56
CA ASN A 429 5.58 -22.51 -25.41
C ASN A 429 4.30 -21.98 -24.74
N GLN A 430 4.30 -21.62 -23.45
CA GLN A 430 3.12 -20.97 -22.85
C GLN A 430 3.19 -19.45 -23.00
N GLY A 431 2.12 -18.82 -23.51
CA GLY A 431 1.99 -17.37 -23.62
C GLY A 431 1.30 -16.75 -22.39
N THR A 432 1.47 -15.43 -22.22
CA THR A 432 0.77 -14.63 -21.20
C THR A 432 -0.52 -14.08 -21.78
N VAL A 433 -1.64 -14.26 -21.08
CA VAL A 433 -2.92 -13.66 -21.49
C VAL A 433 -2.92 -12.19 -21.07
N ILE A 434 -3.22 -11.31 -22.02
CA ILE A 434 -3.32 -9.88 -21.83
C ILE A 434 -4.74 -9.46 -22.16
N ARG A 435 -5.40 -8.79 -21.23
CA ARG A 435 -6.74 -8.25 -21.42
C ARG A 435 -6.68 -6.73 -21.41
N ILE A 436 -7.14 -6.12 -22.49
CA ILE A 436 -7.20 -4.66 -22.63
C ILE A 436 -8.65 -4.26 -22.44
N ARG A 437 -8.95 -3.43 -21.44
CA ARG A 437 -10.33 -3.06 -21.10
C ARG A 437 -10.51 -1.60 -20.78
#